data_AF-A0A435B0M7-F1
#
_entry.id   AF-A0A435B0M7-F1
#
_cell.length_a   1.000
_cell.length_b   1.000
_cell.length_c   1.000
_cell.angle_alpha   90.00
_cell.angle_beta   90.00
_cell.angle_gamma   90.00
#
_symmetry.space_group_name_H-M   'P 1'
#
loop_
_entity.id
_entity.type
_entity.pdbx_description
1 polymer ?
#
loop_
_entity_poly.entity_id
_entity_poly.type
_entity_poly.pdbx_seq_one_letter_code
_entity_poly.pdbx_strand_id
1 'polypeptide(L)'
;MTDTLEDVMREEFYERLTKEIIDDNRESIIGEFALERSRSYYLSNPDLDIVALDVLEEAEKLLSVSPSASIIFSYSCIEMTIRDVLLKPIAYGLVHDEKFSELVAELVVGNRHLHKLLFHILEEAGHIDFKLLHRSKTAKKNIWAEKEDVRQLRDEIVHRGAKATDESAKVAFELASFFLKRLFPGIQRYYLTLDR
;
A
#
# COMPACT_ATOMS: atom_id res chain seq x y z
N MET A 1 12.03 -5.76 51.46
CA MET A 1 11.55 -4.36 51.50
C MET A 1 10.05 -4.45 51.52
N THR A 2 9.41 -3.91 52.55
CA THR A 2 7.95 -3.82 52.66
C THR A 2 7.56 -2.53 51.96
N ASP A 3 6.88 -2.62 50.82
CA ASP A 3 6.27 -1.45 50.20
C ASP A 3 5.33 -0.80 51.22
N THR A 4 5.49 0.51 51.41
CA THR A 4 4.62 1.22 52.36
C THR A 4 3.22 1.32 51.76
N LEU A 5 2.19 1.46 52.61
CA LEU A 5 0.81 1.64 52.14
C LEU A 5 0.69 2.83 51.18
N GLU A 6 1.52 3.86 51.36
CA GLU A 6 1.61 5.02 50.46
C GLU A 6 2.20 4.67 49.09
N ASP A 7 3.13 3.70 49.00
CA ASP A 7 3.69 3.24 47.73
C ASP A 7 2.66 2.45 46.94
N VAL A 8 1.92 1.55 47.61
CA VAL A 8 0.83 0.77 46.99
C VAL A 8 -0.30 1.67 46.48
N MET A 9 -0.73 2.65 47.28
CA MET A 9 -1.77 3.59 46.86
C MET A 9 -1.33 4.51 45.71
N ARG A 10 -0.02 4.80 45.62
CA ARG A 10 0.56 5.59 44.54
C ARG A 10 0.63 4.77 43.25
N GLU A 11 1.04 3.52 43.30
CA GLU A 11 1.03 2.61 42.16
C GLU A 11 -0.38 2.38 41.61
N GLU A 12 -1.37 2.12 42.47
CA GLU A 12 -2.78 1.97 42.06
C GLU A 12 -3.34 3.23 41.39
N PHE A 13 -2.94 4.41 41.87
CA PHE A 13 -3.32 5.68 41.27
C PHE A 13 -2.69 5.87 39.87
N TYR A 14 -1.40 5.56 39.71
CA TYR A 14 -0.72 5.62 38.42
C TYR A 14 -1.25 4.59 37.43
N GLU A 15 -1.58 3.36 37.86
CA GLU A 15 -2.20 2.35 37.00
C GLU A 15 -3.56 2.80 36.48
N ARG A 16 -4.42 3.37 37.37
CA ARG A 16 -5.71 3.93 36.96
C ARG A 16 -5.56 5.07 35.96
N LEU A 17 -4.68 6.02 36.24
CA LEU A 17 -4.44 7.16 35.35
C LEU A 17 -3.88 6.70 34.00
N THR A 18 -2.96 5.74 33.99
CA THR A 18 -2.40 5.15 32.76
C THR A 18 -3.49 4.46 31.96
N LYS A 19 -4.38 3.71 32.63
CA LYS A 19 -5.50 3.03 31.98
C LYS A 19 -6.50 4.01 31.38
N GLU A 20 -6.87 5.07 32.11
CA GLU A 20 -7.75 6.13 31.60
C GLU A 20 -7.12 6.83 30.37
N ILE A 21 -5.82 7.18 30.43
CA ILE A 21 -5.12 7.77 29.28
C ILE A 21 -5.09 6.81 28.08
N ILE A 22 -4.81 5.52 28.30
CA ILE A 22 -4.79 4.52 27.22
C ILE A 22 -6.18 4.33 26.63
N ASP A 23 -7.23 4.23 27.46
CA ASP A 23 -8.59 4.00 26.98
C ASP A 23 -9.13 5.21 26.20
N ASP A 24 -8.85 6.43 26.68
CA ASP A 24 -9.27 7.68 26.03
C ASP A 24 -8.49 7.99 24.73
N ASN A 25 -7.25 7.50 24.62
CA ASN A 25 -6.36 7.80 23.48
C ASN A 25 -6.02 6.57 22.63
N ARG A 26 -6.69 5.43 22.85
CA ARG A 26 -6.32 4.13 22.25
C ARG A 26 -6.22 4.17 20.74
N GLU A 27 -7.23 4.74 20.09
CA GLU A 27 -7.30 4.83 18.64
C GLU A 27 -6.23 5.79 18.09
N SER A 28 -5.97 6.90 18.79
CA SER A 28 -4.92 7.86 18.43
C SER A 28 -3.52 7.24 18.54
N ILE A 29 -3.23 6.54 19.65
CA ILE A 29 -1.94 5.90 19.92
C ILE A 29 -1.66 4.79 18.91
N ILE A 30 -2.67 3.95 18.61
CA ILE A 30 -2.53 2.88 17.61
C ILE A 30 -2.32 3.47 16.21
N GLY A 31 -3.05 4.54 15.87
CA GLY A 31 -2.90 5.25 14.60
C GLY A 31 -1.50 5.84 14.43
N GLU A 32 -1.02 6.61 15.41
CA GLU A 32 0.32 7.21 15.42
C GLU A 32 1.42 6.14 15.35
N PHE A 33 1.28 5.06 16.12
CA PHE A 33 2.21 3.94 16.09
C PHE A 33 2.28 3.30 14.69
N ALA A 34 1.13 3.00 14.08
CA ALA A 34 1.08 2.39 12.76
C ALA A 34 1.66 3.32 11.67
N LEU A 35 1.43 4.63 11.79
CA LEU A 35 2.00 5.64 10.90
C LEU A 35 3.53 5.71 11.04
N GLU A 36 4.06 5.79 12.25
CA GLU A 36 5.50 5.86 12.51
C GLU A 36 6.22 4.59 12.02
N ARG A 37 5.63 3.41 12.27
CA ARG A 37 6.18 2.14 11.80
C ARG A 37 6.14 2.02 10.27
N SER A 38 5.06 2.48 9.62
CA SER A 38 4.97 2.54 8.15
C SER A 38 6.02 3.49 7.57
N ARG A 39 6.26 4.64 8.22
CA ARG A 39 7.34 5.58 7.85
C ARG A 39 8.72 4.93 7.98
N SER A 40 8.98 4.24 9.09
CA SER A 40 10.24 3.52 9.31
C SER A 40 10.51 2.49 8.21
N TYR A 41 9.48 1.79 7.74
CA TYR A 41 9.58 0.89 6.60
C TYR A 41 10.03 1.62 5.33
N TYR A 42 9.41 2.74 4.97
CA TYR A 42 9.82 3.50 3.78
C TYR A 42 11.24 4.07 3.89
N LEU A 43 11.65 4.53 5.08
CA LEU A 43 13.00 5.05 5.31
C LEU A 43 14.08 3.97 5.23
N SER A 44 13.78 2.76 5.69
CA SER A 44 14.69 1.61 5.61
C SER A 44 14.73 0.95 4.22
N ASN A 45 13.75 1.24 3.37
CA ASN A 45 13.64 0.70 2.02
C ASN A 45 13.53 1.82 0.98
N PRO A 46 14.58 2.64 0.75
CA PRO A 46 14.53 3.77 -0.17
C PRO A 46 14.27 3.35 -1.64
N ASP A 47 14.72 2.15 -2.03
CA ASP A 47 14.60 1.61 -3.39
C ASP A 47 13.43 0.63 -3.53
N LEU A 48 12.40 0.75 -2.69
CA LEU A 48 11.25 -0.18 -2.65
C LEU A 48 10.54 -0.35 -4.00
N ASP A 49 10.59 0.67 -4.85
CA ASP A 49 9.93 0.71 -6.15
C ASP A 49 10.82 0.25 -7.33
N ILE A 50 12.11 -0.03 -7.11
CA ILE A 50 13.06 -0.31 -8.20
C ILE A 50 12.61 -1.48 -9.08
N VAL A 51 12.11 -2.56 -8.48
CA VAL A 51 11.67 -3.73 -9.23
C VAL A 51 10.41 -3.42 -10.05
N ALA A 52 9.51 -2.59 -9.51
CA ALA A 52 8.33 -2.16 -10.25
C ALA A 52 8.70 -1.19 -11.39
N LEU A 53 9.72 -0.34 -11.18
CA LEU A 53 10.26 0.54 -12.20
C LEU A 53 10.87 -0.25 -13.36
N ASP A 54 11.71 -1.25 -13.09
CA ASP A 54 12.30 -2.10 -14.11
C ASP A 54 11.23 -2.79 -14.97
N VAL A 55 10.17 -3.31 -14.32
CA VAL A 55 9.04 -3.93 -15.01
C VAL A 55 8.25 -2.93 -15.85
N LEU A 56 8.09 -1.69 -15.38
CA LEU A 56 7.43 -0.63 -16.14
C LEU A 56 8.26 -0.20 -17.36
N GLU A 57 9.58 -0.07 -17.23
CA GLU A 57 10.48 0.22 -18.35
C GLU A 57 10.43 -0.88 -19.41
N GLU A 58 10.34 -2.14 -18.98
CA GLU A 58 10.19 -3.26 -19.91
C GLU A 58 8.82 -3.22 -20.62
N ALA A 59 7.75 -2.90 -19.88
CA ALA A 59 6.44 -2.70 -20.47
C ALA A 59 6.46 -1.59 -21.55
N GLU A 60 7.18 -0.49 -21.31
CA GLU A 60 7.31 0.63 -22.27
C GLU A 60 7.96 0.18 -23.58
N LYS A 61 9.10 -0.53 -23.50
CA LYS A 61 9.80 -1.04 -24.70
C LYS A 61 8.88 -1.95 -25.53
N LEU A 62 8.07 -2.76 -24.85
CA LEU A 62 7.16 -3.71 -25.47
C LEU A 62 5.96 -3.08 -26.18
N LEU A 63 5.61 -1.81 -25.91
CA LEU A 63 4.50 -1.12 -26.59
C LEU A 63 4.61 -1.18 -28.11
N SER A 64 5.83 -1.08 -28.65
CA SER A 64 6.11 -1.08 -30.09
C SER A 64 6.39 -2.48 -30.68
N VAL A 65 6.55 -3.49 -29.82
CA VAL A 65 6.99 -4.83 -30.21
C VAL A 65 5.84 -5.85 -30.08
N SER A 66 5.16 -5.83 -28.94
CA SER A 66 4.06 -6.73 -28.63
C SER A 66 3.10 -6.08 -27.63
N PRO A 67 1.94 -5.58 -28.10
CA PRO A 67 0.91 -5.03 -27.23
C PRO A 67 0.48 -6.00 -26.12
N SER A 68 0.38 -7.30 -26.44
CA SER A 68 0.02 -8.33 -25.47
C SER A 68 1.05 -8.47 -24.36
N ALA A 69 2.35 -8.46 -24.70
CA ALA A 69 3.41 -8.51 -23.70
C ALA A 69 3.44 -7.23 -22.86
N SER A 70 3.29 -6.05 -23.48
CA SER A 70 3.18 -4.77 -22.79
C SER A 70 2.08 -4.78 -21.72
N ILE A 71 0.90 -5.36 -22.01
CA ILE A 71 -0.19 -5.47 -21.02
C ILE A 71 0.19 -6.36 -19.84
N ILE A 72 0.83 -7.52 -20.11
CA ILE A 72 1.24 -8.45 -19.05
C ILE A 72 2.23 -7.77 -18.10
N PHE A 73 3.26 -7.10 -18.63
CA PHE A 73 4.25 -6.39 -17.82
C PHE A 73 3.64 -5.18 -17.11
N SER A 74 2.78 -4.40 -17.79
CA SER A 74 2.05 -3.28 -17.16
C SER A 74 1.20 -3.76 -15.97
N TYR A 75 0.46 -4.86 -16.13
CA TYR A 75 -0.35 -5.41 -15.05
C TYR A 75 0.51 -5.93 -13.90
N SER A 76 1.65 -6.56 -14.20
CA SER A 76 2.61 -7.02 -13.20
C SER A 76 3.16 -5.85 -12.38
N CYS A 77 3.53 -4.74 -13.03
CA CYS A 77 3.91 -3.50 -12.37
C CYS A 77 2.81 -2.99 -11.42
N ILE A 78 1.54 -2.99 -11.85
CA ILE A 78 0.41 -2.58 -10.99
C ILE A 78 0.31 -3.49 -9.77
N GLU A 79 0.38 -4.82 -9.95
CA GLU A 79 0.30 -5.78 -8.84
C GLU A 79 1.46 -5.57 -7.85
N MET A 80 2.70 -5.42 -8.33
CA MET A 80 3.88 -5.18 -7.50
C MET A 80 3.79 -3.85 -6.76
N THR A 81 3.36 -2.78 -7.44
CA THR A 81 3.17 -1.47 -6.80
C THR A 81 2.15 -1.58 -5.67
N ILE A 82 0.99 -2.17 -5.92
CA ILE A 82 -0.02 -2.35 -4.86
C ILE A 82 0.53 -3.20 -3.72
N ARG A 83 1.06 -4.37 -4.05
CA ARG A 83 1.44 -5.39 -3.08
C ARG A 83 2.62 -4.93 -2.23
N ASP A 84 3.73 -4.64 -2.88
CA ASP A 84 5.05 -4.49 -2.24
C ASP A 84 5.31 -3.04 -1.84
N VAL A 85 4.81 -2.10 -2.65
CA VAL A 85 5.11 -0.68 -2.46
C VAL A 85 4.05 0.03 -1.62
N LEU A 86 2.77 -0.34 -1.76
CA LEU A 86 1.67 0.31 -1.03
C LEU A 86 1.21 -0.47 0.21
N LEU A 87 0.94 -1.77 0.09
CA LEU A 87 0.27 -2.55 1.15
C LEU A 87 1.25 -3.15 2.15
N LYS A 88 2.43 -3.61 1.73
CA LYS A 88 3.46 -4.18 2.62
C LYS A 88 3.92 -3.20 3.72
N PRO A 89 4.18 -1.92 3.44
CA PRO A 89 4.51 -0.95 4.49
C PRO A 89 3.41 -0.80 5.54
N ILE A 90 2.13 -0.85 5.13
CA ILE A 90 0.99 -0.75 6.03
C ILE A 90 0.88 -2.00 6.89
N ALA A 91 0.99 -3.18 6.28
CA ALA A 91 0.97 -4.44 7.00
C ALA A 91 2.13 -4.53 8.01
N TYR A 92 3.31 -4.03 7.64
CA TYR A 92 4.46 -3.90 8.55
C TYR A 92 4.15 -2.94 9.70
N GLY A 93 3.51 -1.81 9.41
CA GLY A 93 3.12 -0.79 10.38
C GLY A 93 2.19 -1.29 11.49
N LEU A 94 1.35 -2.27 11.17
CA LEU A 94 0.37 -2.84 12.11
C LEU A 94 0.96 -3.86 13.09
N VAL A 95 2.24 -4.22 12.94
CA VAL A 95 2.89 -5.23 13.77
C VAL A 95 3.85 -4.56 14.73
N HIS A 96 3.57 -4.74 16.03
CA HIS A 96 4.37 -4.13 17.09
C HIS A 96 5.77 -4.75 17.21
N ASP A 97 5.91 -6.06 17.01
CA ASP A 97 7.20 -6.74 17.11
C ASP A 97 7.97 -6.63 15.78
N GLU A 98 9.07 -5.86 15.79
CA GLU A 98 9.92 -5.64 14.62
C GLU A 98 10.52 -6.93 14.05
N LYS A 99 10.69 -7.97 14.87
CA LYS A 99 11.28 -9.24 14.42
C LYS A 99 10.31 -10.04 13.56
N PHE A 100 9.01 -9.84 13.76
CA PHE A 100 7.96 -10.55 13.03
C PHE A 100 7.25 -9.68 12.00
N SER A 101 7.46 -8.36 12.02
CA SER A 101 6.74 -7.42 11.15
C SER A 101 6.96 -7.71 9.67
N GLU A 102 8.17 -8.10 9.26
CA GLU A 102 8.45 -8.49 7.87
C GLU A 102 7.69 -9.77 7.46
N LEU A 103 7.80 -10.83 8.27
CA LEU A 103 7.13 -12.11 8.03
C LEU A 103 5.61 -11.95 7.97
N VAL A 104 5.04 -11.21 8.92
CA VAL A 104 3.60 -10.96 8.97
C VAL A 104 3.17 -10.11 7.78
N ALA A 105 3.93 -9.08 7.42
CA ALA A 105 3.64 -8.25 6.25
C ALA A 105 3.57 -9.11 4.97
N GLU A 106 4.52 -10.02 4.77
CA GLU A 106 4.51 -10.95 3.62
C GLU A 106 3.29 -11.87 3.62
N LEU A 107 2.94 -12.46 4.77
CA LEU A 107 1.77 -13.34 4.90
C LEU A 107 0.45 -12.62 4.62
N VAL A 108 0.30 -11.41 5.17
CA VAL A 108 -0.93 -10.62 5.02
C VAL A 108 -1.08 -10.16 3.57
N VAL A 109 0.00 -9.66 2.98
CA VAL A 109 0.01 -9.14 1.61
C VAL A 109 -0.07 -10.26 0.57
N GLY A 110 0.39 -11.48 0.87
CA GLY A 110 0.16 -12.66 0.04
C GLY A 110 -1.32 -13.07 -0.02
N ASN A 111 -2.12 -12.68 0.98
CA ASN A 111 -3.54 -13.01 1.04
C ASN A 111 -4.40 -11.90 0.42
N ARG A 112 -4.86 -12.13 -0.82
CA ARG A 112 -5.74 -11.18 -1.55
C ARG A 112 -7.02 -10.81 -0.81
N HIS A 113 -7.53 -11.64 0.10
CA HIS A 113 -8.72 -11.31 0.90
C HIS A 113 -8.45 -10.20 1.92
N LEU A 114 -7.20 -10.07 2.38
CA LEU A 114 -6.78 -9.05 3.35
C LEU A 114 -6.42 -7.73 2.67
N HIS A 115 -6.25 -7.69 1.35
CA HIS A 115 -6.00 -6.44 0.63
C HIS A 115 -7.09 -5.40 0.87
N LYS A 116 -8.36 -5.82 0.95
CA LYS A 116 -9.47 -4.90 1.26
C LYS A 116 -9.31 -4.22 2.62
N LEU A 117 -8.85 -4.97 3.63
CA LEU A 117 -8.58 -4.45 4.96
C LEU A 117 -7.39 -3.49 4.93
N LEU A 118 -6.29 -3.88 4.29
CA LEU A 118 -5.11 -3.01 4.20
C LEU A 118 -5.39 -1.73 3.41
N PHE A 119 -6.22 -1.79 2.36
CA PHE A 119 -6.67 -0.60 1.66
C PHE A 119 -7.55 0.29 2.54
N HIS A 120 -8.46 -0.29 3.32
CA HIS A 120 -9.27 0.50 4.25
C HIS A 120 -8.40 1.23 5.28
N ILE A 121 -7.39 0.55 5.83
CA ILE A 121 -6.43 1.17 6.75
C ILE A 121 -5.63 2.28 6.04
N LEU A 122 -5.24 2.07 4.79
CA LEU A 122 -4.56 3.09 3.99
C LEU A 122 -5.47 4.29 3.67
N GLU A 123 -6.78 4.09 3.45
CA GLU A 123 -7.78 5.16 3.27
C GLU A 123 -7.93 6.00 4.54
N GLU A 124 -8.07 5.33 5.69
CA GLU A 124 -8.22 5.98 6.99
C GLU A 124 -6.96 6.73 7.40
N ALA A 125 -5.81 6.06 7.34
CA ALA A 125 -4.53 6.62 7.77
C ALA A 125 -3.98 7.66 6.79
N GLY A 126 -4.21 7.49 5.48
CA GLY A 126 -3.69 8.35 4.42
C GLY A 126 -4.63 9.47 3.98
N HIS A 127 -5.89 9.46 4.42
CA HIS A 127 -6.96 10.35 3.95
C HIS A 127 -7.12 10.38 2.41
N ILE A 128 -6.80 9.29 1.74
CA ILE A 128 -6.96 9.15 0.29
C ILE A 128 -8.23 8.35 0.03
N ASP A 129 -9.24 8.98 -0.60
CA ASP A 129 -10.38 8.23 -1.12
C ASP A 129 -10.01 7.59 -2.46
N PHE A 130 -9.57 6.32 -2.41
CA PHE A 130 -9.18 5.61 -3.62
C PHE A 130 -10.34 5.39 -4.59
N LYS A 131 -11.61 5.46 -4.15
CA LYS A 131 -12.78 5.26 -5.01
C LYS A 131 -13.00 6.43 -5.97
N LEU A 132 -12.53 7.61 -5.60
CA LEU A 132 -12.63 8.85 -6.39
C LEU A 132 -11.43 9.07 -7.30
N LEU A 133 -10.37 8.26 -7.18
CA LEU A 133 -9.16 8.44 -7.98
C LEU A 133 -9.37 8.07 -9.44
N HIS A 134 -9.06 9.03 -10.30
CA HIS A 134 -9.06 8.90 -11.74
C HIS A 134 -7.67 9.22 -12.27
N ARG A 135 -7.20 8.49 -13.29
CA ARG A 135 -5.89 8.75 -13.89
C ARG A 135 -5.81 10.12 -14.56
N SER A 136 -6.93 10.63 -15.04
CA SER A 136 -7.07 11.96 -15.65
C SER A 136 -8.48 12.53 -15.43
N LYS A 137 -8.64 13.86 -15.58
CA LYS A 137 -9.94 14.53 -15.47
C LYS A 137 -10.98 14.06 -16.50
N THR A 138 -10.51 13.46 -17.60
CA THR A 138 -11.34 12.97 -18.69
C THR A 138 -11.60 11.46 -18.62
N ALA A 139 -10.97 10.75 -17.67
CA ALA A 139 -11.20 9.33 -17.49
C ALA A 139 -12.63 9.09 -16.98
N LYS A 140 -13.35 8.17 -17.62
CA LYS A 140 -14.74 7.83 -17.26
C LYS A 140 -14.83 6.82 -16.11
N LYS A 141 -13.78 6.04 -15.94
CA LYS A 141 -13.66 4.99 -14.92
C LYS A 141 -12.63 5.45 -13.88
N ASN A 142 -12.84 5.05 -12.63
CA ASN A 142 -11.81 5.20 -11.62
C ASN A 142 -10.67 4.18 -11.86
N ILE A 143 -9.54 4.39 -11.21
CA ILE A 143 -8.33 3.57 -11.41
C ILE A 143 -8.54 2.08 -11.09
N TRP A 144 -9.49 1.74 -10.22
CA TRP A 144 -9.79 0.35 -9.86
C TRP A 144 -10.59 -0.38 -10.91
N ALA A 145 -11.59 0.30 -11.48
CA ALA A 145 -12.35 -0.23 -12.60
C ALA A 145 -11.45 -0.38 -13.84
N GLU A 146 -10.55 0.57 -14.09
CA GLU A 146 -9.55 0.43 -15.16
C GLU A 146 -8.58 -0.73 -14.88
N LYS A 147 -8.10 -0.89 -13.64
CA LYS A 147 -7.25 -2.04 -13.25
C LYS A 147 -7.95 -3.37 -13.48
N GLU A 148 -9.24 -3.43 -13.19
CA GLU A 148 -10.06 -4.62 -13.38
C GLU A 148 -10.23 -4.95 -14.87
N ASP A 149 -10.45 -3.96 -15.73
CA ASP A 149 -10.48 -4.16 -17.17
C ASP A 149 -9.13 -4.72 -17.69
N VAL A 150 -8.01 -4.16 -17.22
CA VAL A 150 -6.66 -4.61 -17.60
C VAL A 150 -6.39 -6.03 -17.09
N ARG A 151 -6.87 -6.39 -15.88
CA ARG A 151 -6.78 -7.75 -15.34
C ARG A 151 -7.48 -8.74 -16.26
N GLN A 152 -8.73 -8.47 -16.60
CA GLN A 152 -9.53 -9.36 -17.45
C GLN A 152 -8.87 -9.54 -18.81
N LEU A 153 -8.39 -8.44 -19.41
CA LEU A 153 -7.69 -8.51 -20.68
C LEU A 153 -6.38 -9.32 -20.59
N ARG A 154 -5.61 -9.14 -19.52
CA ARG A 154 -4.41 -9.95 -19.26
C ARG A 154 -4.77 -11.44 -19.17
N ASP A 155 -5.84 -11.77 -18.46
CA ASP A 155 -6.27 -13.16 -18.28
C ASP A 155 -6.70 -13.78 -19.61
N GLU A 156 -7.41 -13.04 -20.47
CA GLU A 156 -7.74 -13.47 -21.84
C GLU A 156 -6.49 -13.70 -22.71
N ILE A 157 -5.49 -12.80 -22.62
CA ILE A 157 -4.22 -12.95 -23.36
C ILE A 157 -3.48 -14.20 -22.90
N VAL A 158 -3.27 -14.35 -21.59
CA VAL A 158 -2.44 -15.43 -21.01
C VAL A 158 -3.13 -16.79 -21.12
N HIS A 159 -4.43 -16.87 -20.85
CA HIS A 159 -5.14 -18.14 -20.78
C HIS A 159 -5.84 -18.55 -22.08
N ARG A 160 -6.18 -17.58 -22.95
CA ARG A 160 -6.91 -17.86 -24.19
C ARG A 160 -6.19 -17.43 -25.46
N GLY A 161 -4.99 -16.84 -25.35
CA GLY A 161 -4.22 -16.39 -26.50
C GLY A 161 -4.85 -15.20 -27.23
N ALA A 162 -5.68 -14.40 -26.54
CA ALA A 162 -6.26 -13.20 -27.12
C ALA A 162 -5.17 -12.21 -27.56
N LYS A 163 -5.44 -11.44 -28.62
CA LYS A 163 -4.56 -10.38 -29.10
C LYS A 163 -4.97 -9.03 -28.52
N ALA A 164 -4.00 -8.32 -27.97
CA ALA A 164 -4.17 -6.94 -27.55
C ALA A 164 -4.05 -5.98 -28.75
N THR A 165 -4.61 -4.78 -28.61
CA THR A 165 -4.40 -3.67 -29.54
C THR A 165 -3.39 -2.69 -28.94
N ASP A 166 -2.82 -1.85 -29.79
CA ASP A 166 -1.88 -0.81 -29.36
C ASP A 166 -2.53 0.15 -28.35
N GLU A 167 -3.82 0.46 -28.54
CA GLU A 167 -4.58 1.32 -27.64
C GLU A 167 -4.76 0.67 -26.26
N SER A 168 -5.09 -0.63 -26.21
CA SER A 168 -5.29 -1.30 -24.92
C SER A 168 -3.97 -1.48 -24.17
N ALA A 169 -2.86 -1.71 -24.89
CA ALA A 169 -1.52 -1.74 -24.31
C ALA A 169 -1.12 -0.37 -23.75
N LYS A 170 -1.38 0.72 -24.50
CA LYS A 170 -1.11 2.08 -24.04
C LYS A 170 -1.92 2.43 -22.79
N VAL A 171 -3.20 2.07 -22.74
CA VAL A 171 -4.04 2.29 -21.54
C VAL A 171 -3.49 1.53 -20.33
N ALA A 172 -3.10 0.26 -20.50
CA ALA A 172 -2.52 -0.53 -19.43
C ALA A 172 -1.21 0.08 -18.91
N PHE A 173 -0.34 0.52 -19.82
CA PHE A 173 0.92 1.19 -19.49
C PHE A 173 0.70 2.51 -18.76
N GLU A 174 -0.19 3.38 -19.27
CA GLU A 174 -0.53 4.64 -18.63
C GLU A 174 -1.09 4.43 -17.22
N LEU A 175 -1.90 3.39 -17.02
CA LEU A 175 -2.41 3.03 -15.71
C LEU A 175 -1.29 2.56 -14.77
N ALA A 176 -0.40 1.67 -15.24
CA ALA A 176 0.76 1.23 -14.47
C ALA A 176 1.68 2.39 -14.06
N SER A 177 1.96 3.28 -15.01
CA SER A 177 2.70 4.51 -14.74
C SER A 177 1.98 5.42 -13.76
N PHE A 178 0.65 5.50 -13.75
CA PHE A 178 -0.09 6.28 -12.78
C PHE A 178 0.07 5.70 -11.36
N PHE A 179 -0.09 4.39 -11.19
CA PHE A 179 0.10 3.73 -9.91
C PHE A 179 1.51 3.98 -9.36
N LEU A 180 2.53 3.74 -10.18
CA LEU A 180 3.91 3.78 -9.72
C LEU A 180 4.49 5.20 -9.62
N LYS A 181 4.27 6.05 -10.64
CA LYS A 181 4.93 7.37 -10.72
C LYS A 181 4.11 8.52 -10.13
N ARG A 182 2.84 8.28 -9.77
CA ARG A 182 1.96 9.33 -9.22
C ARG A 182 1.30 8.95 -7.91
N LEU A 183 0.63 7.80 -7.87
CA LEU A 183 -0.08 7.37 -6.66
C LEU A 183 0.91 7.05 -5.54
N PHE A 184 1.89 6.19 -5.80
CA PHE A 184 2.91 5.83 -4.80
C PHE A 184 3.67 7.05 -4.25
N PRO A 185 4.29 7.93 -5.06
CA PRO A 185 4.98 9.11 -4.52
C PRO A 185 4.05 10.06 -3.75
N GLY A 186 2.75 10.07 -4.05
CA GLY A 186 1.76 10.77 -3.24
C GLY A 186 1.64 10.19 -1.83
N ILE A 187 1.48 8.87 -1.75
CA ILE A 187 1.37 8.12 -0.49
C ILE A 187 2.68 8.18 0.29
N GLN A 188 3.81 7.89 -0.34
CA GLN A 188 5.13 7.92 0.30
C GLN A 188 5.42 9.30 0.91
N ARG A 189 5.14 10.39 0.18
CA ARG A 189 5.30 11.74 0.72
C ARG A 189 4.46 11.97 1.96
N TYR A 190 3.19 11.55 1.96
CA TYR A 190 2.33 11.66 3.12
C TYR A 190 3.00 11.07 4.38
N TYR A 191 3.48 9.83 4.30
CA TYR A 191 4.18 9.17 5.41
C TYR A 191 5.52 9.82 5.78
N LEU A 192 6.25 10.36 4.81
CA LEU A 192 7.56 10.97 5.05
C LEU A 192 7.47 12.42 5.58
N THR A 193 6.35 13.11 5.39
CA THR A 193 6.17 14.52 5.81
C THR A 193 5.50 14.72 7.16
N LEU A 194 5.19 13.64 7.90
CA LEU A 194 4.47 13.68 9.19
C LEU A 194 5.18 14.42 10.36
N ASP A 195 6.28 15.14 10.10
CA ASP A 195 7.02 15.96 11.10
C ASP A 195 6.90 17.49 10.82
N ARG A 196 5.73 17.99 10.37
CA ARG A 196 5.47 19.45 10.24
C ARG A 196 4.10 19.87 10.74
#